data_AF-A0A1W9XAP5-F1
#
_entry.id   AF-A0A1W9XAP5-F1
#
_cell.length_a   1.000
_cell.length_b   1.000
_cell.length_c   1.000
_cell.angle_alpha   90.00
_cell.angle_beta   90.00
_cell.angle_gamma   90.00
#
_symmetry.space_group_name_H-M   'P 1'
#
loop_
_entity.id
_entity.type
_entity.pdbx_description
1 polymer ?
#
loop_
_entity_poly.entity_id
_entity_poly.type
_entity_poly.pdbx_seq_one_letter_code
_entity_poly.pdbx_strand_id
1 'polypeptide(L)'
;MPTPAYITIEGEKQGPITAGAFTEDSVGNIWQEEHTEEVLVNGFSHVIHIPTDPQSGQPSGQRVHGPLTITKIYDKSSPLLYNALTSGEKLTKCEV
;
A
#
# COMPACT_ATOMS: atom_id res chain seq x y z
N MET A 1 -13.72 -11.99 -13.08
CA MET A 1 -12.37 -11.54 -12.65
C MET A 1 -12.53 -10.85 -11.30
N PRO A 2 -11.60 -11.00 -10.35
CA PRO A 2 -11.59 -10.16 -9.15
C PRO A 2 -11.52 -8.69 -9.57
N THR A 3 -12.20 -7.83 -8.82
CA THR A 3 -12.20 -6.38 -9.06
C THR A 3 -10.84 -5.81 -8.71
N PRO A 4 -10.19 -5.04 -9.60
CA PRO A 4 -8.93 -4.39 -9.29
C PRO A 4 -9.14 -3.36 -8.17
N ALA A 5 -8.14 -3.23 -7.31
CA ALA A 5 -8.02 -2.12 -6.37
C ALA A 5 -6.82 -1.27 -6.80
N TYR A 6 -6.87 0.02 -6.49
CA TYR A 6 -5.79 0.95 -6.76
C TYR A 6 -5.29 1.51 -5.44
N ILE A 7 -4.08 2.04 -5.41
CA ILE A 7 -3.58 2.73 -4.23
C ILE A 7 -2.86 4.02 -4.59
N THR A 8 -3.20 5.09 -3.90
CA THR A 8 -2.49 6.37 -3.93
C THR A 8 -1.63 6.50 -2.69
N ILE A 9 -0.33 6.81 -2.88
CA ILE A 9 0.62 6.99 -1.77
C ILE A 9 1.29 8.35 -1.88
N GLU A 10 1.29 9.09 -0.77
CA GLU A 10 2.04 10.33 -0.62
C GLU A 10 3.06 10.18 0.52
N GLY A 11 4.30 10.55 0.24
CA GLY A 11 5.40 10.62 1.21
C GLY A 11 5.62 12.04 1.72
N GLU A 12 6.07 12.16 2.97
CA GLU A 12 6.35 13.45 3.61
C GLU A 12 7.46 14.26 2.89
N LYS A 13 8.45 13.57 2.30
CA LYS A 13 9.59 14.19 1.61
C LYS A 13 9.48 14.09 0.09
N GLN A 14 8.98 12.96 -0.42
CA GLN A 14 8.89 12.68 -1.85
C GLN A 14 7.61 13.23 -2.51
N GLY A 15 6.61 13.66 -1.71
CA GLY A 15 5.32 14.09 -2.25
C GLY A 15 4.52 12.92 -2.82
N PRO A 16 3.79 13.07 -3.94
CA PRO A 16 2.97 12.00 -4.50
C PRO A 16 3.84 10.91 -5.12
N ILE A 17 4.07 9.83 -4.37
CA ILE A 17 4.94 8.70 -4.75
C ILE A 17 4.35 7.92 -5.93
N THR A 18 3.03 7.80 -5.99
CA THR A 18 2.32 7.06 -7.05
C THR A 18 2.01 7.89 -8.29
N ALA A 19 2.40 9.17 -8.32
CA ALA A 19 2.15 10.04 -9.46
C ALA A 19 2.77 9.49 -10.75
N GLY A 20 1.96 9.29 -11.78
CA GLY A 20 2.36 8.62 -13.02
C GLY A 20 2.84 7.18 -12.85
N ALA A 21 2.41 6.45 -11.81
CA ALA A 21 2.81 5.06 -11.59
C ALA A 21 2.07 4.07 -12.51
N PHE A 22 0.90 4.42 -13.04
CA PHE A 22 0.14 3.56 -13.96
C PHE A 22 0.01 4.18 -15.35
N THR A 23 1.14 4.57 -15.92
CA THR A 23 1.28 5.09 -17.30
C THR A 23 1.97 4.07 -18.20
N GLU A 24 1.92 4.29 -19.52
CA GLU A 24 2.60 3.44 -20.50
C GLU A 24 4.11 3.28 -20.21
N ASP A 25 4.79 4.37 -19.85
CA ASP A 25 6.22 4.34 -19.50
C ASP A 25 6.53 3.49 -18.25
N SER A 26 5.54 3.34 -17.38
CA SER A 26 5.69 2.71 -16.07
C SER A 26 5.36 1.22 -16.12
N VAL A 27 4.23 0.87 -16.74
CA VAL A 27 3.67 -0.50 -16.72
C VAL A 27 3.49 -1.10 -18.11
N GLY A 28 3.86 -0.38 -19.18
CA GLY A 28 3.64 -0.81 -20.55
C GLY A 28 2.16 -0.93 -20.88
N ASN A 29 1.78 -1.97 -21.62
CA ASN A 29 0.45 -2.11 -22.25
C ASN A 29 -0.75 -2.27 -21.29
N ILE A 30 -0.53 -2.42 -19.98
CA ILE A 30 -1.62 -2.68 -19.02
C ILE A 30 -2.18 -1.41 -18.36
N TRP A 31 -1.64 -0.25 -18.70
CA TRP A 31 -2.05 1.05 -18.14
C TRP A 31 -3.51 1.40 -18.43
N GLN A 32 -4.08 2.28 -17.61
CA GLN A 32 -5.46 2.79 -17.77
C GLN A 32 -5.48 4.30 -17.56
N GLU A 33 -6.19 5.02 -18.43
CA GLU A 33 -6.23 6.49 -18.45
C GLU A 33 -6.78 7.10 -17.15
N GLU A 34 -7.76 6.44 -16.52
CA GLU A 34 -8.41 6.93 -15.31
C GLU A 34 -7.54 6.78 -14.04
N HIS A 35 -6.51 5.93 -14.05
CA HIS A 35 -5.75 5.52 -12.86
C HIS A 35 -4.26 5.87 -12.93
N THR A 36 -3.88 6.83 -13.77
CA THR A 36 -2.47 7.17 -14.05
C THR A 36 -1.65 7.55 -12.82
N GLU A 37 -2.29 8.11 -11.79
CA GLU A 37 -1.67 8.58 -10.54
C GLU A 37 -1.70 7.55 -9.39
N GLU A 38 -2.17 6.34 -9.70
CA GLU A 38 -2.37 5.28 -8.72
C GLU A 38 -1.53 4.05 -9.07
N VAL A 39 -1.49 3.08 -8.17
CA VAL A 39 -0.83 1.79 -8.41
C VAL A 39 -1.87 0.68 -8.40
N LEU A 40 -1.83 -0.19 -9.40
CA LEU A 40 -2.66 -1.39 -9.43
C LEU A 40 -2.24 -2.38 -8.31
N VAL A 41 -3.20 -2.70 -7.44
CA VAL A 41 -3.03 -3.65 -6.33
C VAL A 41 -3.50 -5.04 -6.76
N ASN A 42 -2.57 -5.98 -6.85
CA ASN A 42 -2.82 -7.37 -7.21
C ASN A 42 -3.14 -8.25 -5.99
N GLY A 43 -2.72 -7.84 -4.80
CA GLY A 43 -2.96 -8.57 -3.56
C GLY A 43 -3.02 -7.62 -2.37
N PHE A 44 -3.89 -7.95 -1.42
CA PHE A 44 -4.11 -7.15 -0.22
C PHE A 44 -4.18 -8.07 1.01
N SER A 45 -3.44 -7.74 2.06
CA SER A 45 -3.48 -8.43 3.34
C SER A 45 -3.35 -7.44 4.48
N HIS A 46 -4.26 -7.52 5.45
CA HIS A 46 -4.22 -6.72 6.66
C HIS A 46 -4.88 -7.51 7.78
N VAL A 47 -4.17 -7.63 8.91
CA VAL A 47 -4.63 -8.39 10.07
C VAL A 47 -4.68 -7.45 11.26
N ILE A 48 -5.85 -7.39 11.91
CA ILE A 48 -6.03 -6.72 13.19
C ILE A 48 -6.43 -7.80 14.18
N HIS A 49 -5.77 -7.84 15.33
CA HIS A 49 -6.11 -8.79 16.38
C HIS A 49 -6.24 -8.09 17.73
N ILE A 50 -7.02 -8.69 18.62
CA ILE A 50 -7.17 -8.24 20.00
C ILE A 50 -6.52 -9.33 20.86
N PRO A 51 -5.52 -8.98 21.70
CA PRO A 51 -4.93 -9.95 22.63
C PRO A 51 -6.01 -10.51 23.55
N THR A 52 -6.02 -11.83 23.71
CA THR A 52 -6.93 -12.55 24.61
C THR A 52 -6.16 -13.27 25.70
N ASP A 53 -6.74 -13.38 26.88
CA ASP A 53 -6.20 -14.18 27.98
C ASP A 53 -6.34 -15.69 27.65
N PRO A 54 -5.25 -16.49 27.67
CA PRO A 54 -5.29 -17.91 27.31
C PRO A 54 -6.24 -18.77 28.15
N GLN A 55 -6.52 -18.41 29.41
CA GLN A 55 -7.38 -19.21 30.30
C GLN A 55 -8.86 -18.85 30.18
N SER A 56 -9.19 -17.56 30.04
CA SER A 56 -10.58 -17.08 30.00
C SER A 56 -11.12 -16.78 28.60
N GLY A 57 -10.24 -16.60 27.61
CA GLY A 57 -10.59 -16.15 26.26
C GLY A 57 -11.06 -14.69 26.19
N GLN A 58 -11.03 -13.96 27.32
CA GLN A 58 -11.48 -12.57 27.37
C GLN A 58 -10.44 -11.62 26.76
N PRO A 59 -10.87 -10.49 26.16
CA PRO A 59 -9.96 -9.45 25.69
C PRO A 59 -9.10 -8.91 26.84
N SER A 60 -7.79 -9.08 26.75
CA SER A 60 -6.82 -8.67 27.79
C SER A 60 -6.08 -7.38 27.44
N GLY A 61 -6.25 -6.86 26.23
CA GLY A 61 -5.53 -5.68 25.75
C GLY A 61 -6.27 -4.90 24.67
N GLN A 62 -5.65 -3.82 24.23
CA GLN A 62 -6.15 -3.02 23.11
C GLN A 62 -5.90 -3.73 21.78
N ARG A 63 -6.69 -3.38 20.77
CA ARG A 63 -6.52 -3.81 19.38
C ARG A 63 -5.09 -3.50 18.88
N VAL A 64 -4.47 -4.47 18.23
CA VAL A 64 -3.15 -4.36 17.60
C VAL A 64 -3.32 -4.49 16.09
N HIS A 65 -2.92 -3.43 15.38
CA HIS A 65 -2.88 -3.43 13.92
C HIS A 65 -1.58 -4.09 13.45
N GLY A 66 -1.71 -5.17 12.70
CA GLY A 66 -0.62 -5.71 11.89
C GLY A 66 -0.35 -4.82 10.68
N PRO A 67 0.74 -5.05 9.94
CA PRO A 67 1.06 -4.27 8.76
C PRO A 67 0.01 -4.49 7.66
N LEU A 68 -0.35 -3.42 6.96
CA LEU A 68 -1.03 -3.50 5.68
C LEU A 68 0.01 -3.89 4.63
N THR A 69 -0.21 -5.02 3.97
CA THR A 69 0.69 -5.57 2.95
C THR A 69 -0.04 -5.58 1.61
N ILE A 70 0.52 -4.88 0.63
CA ILE A 70 0.06 -4.91 -0.75
C ILE A 70 1.05 -5.65 -1.65
N THR A 71 0.52 -6.31 -2.67
CA THR A 71 1.30 -6.87 -3.76
C THR A 71 1.01 -6.06 -5.01
N LYS A 72 2.06 -5.56 -5.65
CA LYS A 72 2.01 -4.80 -6.89
C LYS A 72 3.08 -5.30 -7.85
N ILE A 73 2.99 -4.91 -9.11
CA ILE A 73 4.07 -5.10 -10.09
C ILE A 73 5.18 -4.06 -9.90
N TYR A 74 6.31 -4.26 -10.57
CA TYR A 74 7.32 -3.21 -10.68
C TYR A 74 6.80 -2.09 -11.57
N ASP A 75 6.89 -0.87 -11.06
CA ASP A 75 6.46 0.35 -11.76
C ASP A 75 7.37 1.53 -11.34
N LYS A 76 7.10 2.73 -11.86
CA LYS A 76 7.85 3.96 -11.57
C LYS A 76 7.99 4.26 -10.08
N SER A 77 6.99 3.91 -9.25
CA SER A 77 6.98 4.20 -7.82
C SER A 77 7.78 3.18 -6.99
N SER A 78 8.12 2.00 -7.53
CA SER A 78 8.94 0.99 -6.83
C SER A 78 10.25 1.53 -6.23
N PRO A 79 11.14 2.22 -6.98
CA PRO A 79 12.34 2.81 -6.39
C PRO A 79 12.05 3.88 -5.34
N LEU A 80 10.97 4.66 -5.49
CA LEU A 80 10.56 5.68 -4.52
C LEU A 80 10.11 5.07 -3.20
N LEU A 81 9.39 3.94 -3.26
CA LEU A 81 9.01 3.14 -2.10
C LEU A 81 10.24 2.54 -1.40
N TYR A 82 11.27 2.12 -2.13
CA TYR A 82 12.53 1.67 -1.53
C TYR A 82 13.28 2.80 -0.83
N ASN A 83 13.28 4.01 -1.40
CA ASN A 83 13.85 5.19 -0.72
C ASN A 83 13.08 5.52 0.57
N ALA A 84 11.74 5.44 0.53
CA ALA A 84 10.92 5.65 1.72
C ALA A 84 11.23 4.59 2.79
N LEU A 85 11.36 3.33 2.40
CA LEU A 85 11.69 2.21 3.30
C LEU A 85 13.07 2.38 3.95
N THR A 86 14.10 2.66 3.16
CA THR A 86 15.49 2.74 3.64
C THR A 86 15.76 3.99 4.48
N SER A 87 15.03 5.07 4.24
CA SER A 87 15.15 6.32 5.00
C SER A 87 14.18 6.42 6.19
N GLY A 88 13.24 5.47 6.33
CA GLY A 88 12.18 5.53 7.34
C GLY A 88 11.24 6.72 7.12
N GLU A 89 11.02 7.13 5.87
CA GLU A 89 10.10 8.21 5.52
C GLU A 89 8.66 7.83 5.87
N LYS A 90 7.94 8.76 6.51
CA LYS A 90 6.52 8.58 6.79
C LYS A 90 5.70 8.86 5.54
N LEU A 91 4.67 8.03 5.35
CA LEU A 91 3.67 8.23 4.32
C LEU A 91 2.52 9.04 4.92
N THR A 92 2.26 10.22 4.36
CA THR A 92 1.21 11.14 4.82
C THR A 92 -0.17 10.66 4.41
N LYS A 93 -0.26 9.96 3.27
CA LYS A 93 -1.50 9.42 2.72
C LYS A 93 -1.26 8.06 2.10
N CYS A 94 -2.14 7.11 2.43
CA CYS A 94 -2.27 5.82 1.76
C CYS A 94 -3.77 5.54 1.59
N GLU A 95 -4.27 5.67 0.36
CA GLU A 95 -5.69 5.51 0.02
C GLU A 95 -5.83 4.36 -0.97
N VAL A 96 -6.59 3.33 -0.60
CA VAL A 96 -6.88 2.13 -1.40
C VAL A 96 -8.31 2.19 -1.92
#